data_AF-A0A5N8YQT5-F1
#
_entry.id   AF-A0A5N8YQT5-F1
#
_cell.length_a   1.000
_cell.length_b   1.000
_cell.length_c   1.000
_cell.angle_alpha   90.00
_cell.angle_beta   90.00
_cell.angle_gamma   90.00
#
_symmetry.space_group_name_H-M   'P 1'
#
loop_
_entity.id
_entity.type
_entity.pdbx_description
1 polymer ?
#
loop_
_entity_poly.entity_id
_entity_poly.type
_entity_poly.pdbx_seq_one_letter_code
_entity_poly.pdbx_strand_id
1 'polypeptide(L)'
;MQTEFEWFGKTRIELLYNCDANYGLLRRDFSLTQSMVDVKIKCGFPKQFRAAYAKNSNLKVFEIAKLLNDADMNKGVTLSFQSLDDRTLETIKRSNIKVQNLQELIGLYFRESIPTYTEIIMALPGETYDTFANGIQQILDAGQHDGLNIYVCIVIPNAELADPAYIAQHGIRSVKTPVLLQHSSPAKDPLVEYYDIVVETNDLPEQDFKRMFLYSWVVQAYHCLGLTQYIAIYARLQFGISFRTFYERVLDFAERNPQSLLGREFQVVSKIVDDAIEGGIGDWSFLGLERLYGPLRKPHFSIWSARRTSFTPSSPVSFVPCPRTLAPT
;
A
#
# COMPACT_ATOMS: atom_id res chain seq x y z
N MET A 1 22.26 18.94 0.66
CA MET A 1 21.89 17.76 1.47
C MET A 1 22.47 17.73 2.89
N GLN A 2 23.78 17.56 3.11
CA GLN A 2 24.32 17.47 4.49
C GLN A 2 23.92 18.66 5.38
N THR A 3 24.07 19.88 4.86
CA THR A 3 23.67 21.12 5.54
C THR A 3 22.16 21.17 5.83
N GLU A 4 21.32 20.58 4.98
CA GLU A 4 19.86 20.53 5.19
C GLU A 4 19.50 19.55 6.29
N PHE A 5 20.15 18.38 6.36
CA PHE A 5 19.95 17.45 7.47
C PHE A 5 20.32 18.08 8.80
N GLU A 6 21.46 18.76 8.87
CA GLU A 6 21.88 19.49 10.08
C GLU A 6 20.88 20.59 10.47
N TRP A 7 20.33 21.29 9.48
CA TRP A 7 19.27 22.26 9.71
C TRP A 7 18.02 21.59 10.29
N PHE A 8 17.53 20.49 9.70
CA PHE A 8 16.38 19.72 10.21
C PHE A 8 16.61 19.24 11.65
N GLY A 9 17.81 18.76 11.96
CA GLY A 9 18.19 18.34 13.31
C GLY A 9 18.15 19.49 14.32
N LYS A 10 18.71 20.65 13.96
CA LYS A 10 18.75 21.86 14.82
C LYS A 10 17.36 22.46 15.03
N THR A 11 16.52 22.48 13.99
CA THR A 11 15.15 23.02 14.06
C THR A 11 14.13 22.02 14.56
N ARG A 12 14.54 20.79 14.87
CA ARG A 12 13.72 19.71 15.45
C ARG A 12 12.56 19.28 14.54
N ILE A 13 12.80 19.21 13.24
CA ILE A 13 11.82 18.65 12.30
C ILE A 13 11.66 17.16 12.58
N GLU A 14 10.45 16.72 12.91
CA GLU A 14 10.21 15.33 13.32
C GLU A 14 10.10 14.37 12.15
N LEU A 15 9.39 14.76 11.10
CA LEU A 15 9.03 13.90 9.98
C LEU A 15 9.52 14.52 8.68
N LEU A 16 10.32 13.76 7.94
CA LEU A 16 10.77 14.12 6.61
C LEU A 16 10.06 13.25 5.56
N TYR A 17 9.44 13.91 4.59
CA TYR A 17 8.98 13.29 3.36
C TYR A 17 10.00 13.55 2.25
N ASN A 18 10.59 12.48 1.74
CA ASN A 18 11.44 12.53 0.56
C ASN A 18 10.57 12.57 -0.71
N CYS A 19 10.95 13.45 -1.63
CA CYS A 19 10.23 13.67 -2.89
C CYS A 19 10.87 12.91 -4.07
N ASP A 20 11.86 12.03 -3.84
CA ASP A 20 12.42 11.23 -4.91
C ASP A 20 11.42 10.14 -5.31
N ALA A 21 11.30 9.90 -6.61
CA ALA A 21 10.38 8.89 -7.14
C ALA A 21 10.84 7.44 -6.85
N ASN A 22 12.15 7.23 -6.64
CA ASN A 22 12.77 5.91 -6.47
C ASN A 22 14.01 6.00 -5.55
N TYR A 23 13.80 6.24 -4.26
CA TYR A 23 14.88 6.29 -3.27
C TYR A 23 15.51 4.90 -3.09
N GLY A 24 16.85 4.83 -3.10
CA GLY A 24 17.62 3.58 -3.09
C GLY A 24 17.98 3.05 -4.48
N LEU A 25 17.63 3.79 -5.54
CA LEU A 25 18.08 3.50 -6.90
C LEU A 25 19.56 3.87 -7.07
N LEU A 26 19.98 5.01 -6.52
CA LEU A 26 21.32 5.55 -6.70
C LEU A 26 22.23 5.17 -5.54
N ARG A 27 23.53 4.99 -5.82
CA ARG A 27 24.54 4.65 -4.78
C ARG A 27 24.60 5.70 -3.67
N ARG A 28 24.35 6.97 -4.00
CA ARG A 28 24.37 8.09 -3.04
C ARG A 28 23.32 7.96 -1.95
N ASP A 29 22.22 7.26 -2.21
CA ASP A 29 21.05 7.27 -1.33
C ASP A 29 21.37 6.61 0.02
N PHE A 30 22.20 5.56 0.02
CA PHE A 30 22.71 4.96 1.26
C PHE A 30 23.55 5.96 2.08
N SER A 31 24.51 6.64 1.44
CA SER A 31 25.36 7.64 2.11
C SER A 31 24.53 8.80 2.66
N LEU A 32 23.50 9.26 1.92
CA LEU A 32 22.59 10.29 2.40
C LEU A 32 21.76 9.81 3.59
N THR A 33 21.31 8.56 3.58
CA THR A 33 20.61 7.95 4.72
C THR A 33 21.51 7.90 5.95
N GLN A 34 22.77 7.48 5.79
CA GLN A 34 23.76 7.45 6.87
C GLN A 34 23.99 8.85 7.46
N SER A 35 24.23 9.84 6.61
CA SER A 35 24.34 11.25 7.02
C SER A 35 23.14 11.72 7.85
N MET A 36 21.92 11.34 7.45
CA MET A 36 20.70 11.72 8.16
C MET A 36 20.57 11.01 9.52
N VAL A 37 20.91 9.73 9.60
CA VAL A 37 20.95 8.95 10.86
C VAL A 37 21.99 9.54 11.82
N ASP A 38 23.17 9.90 11.32
CA ASP A 38 24.22 10.52 12.14
C ASP A 38 23.76 11.84 12.76
N VAL A 39 22.95 12.62 12.04
CA VAL A 39 22.32 13.84 12.60
C VAL A 39 21.29 13.50 13.66
N LYS A 40 20.45 12.46 13.46
CA LYS A 40 19.51 11.99 14.49
C LYS A 40 20.24 11.58 15.76
N ILE A 41 21.34 10.84 15.66
CA ILE A 41 22.14 10.41 16.81
C ILE A 41 22.66 11.63 17.60
N LYS A 42 23.11 12.68 16.90
CA LYS A 42 23.65 13.90 17.52
C LYS A 42 22.57 14.79 18.16
N CYS A 43 21.42 14.93 17.51
CA CYS A 43 20.44 15.97 17.84
C CYS A 43 19.10 15.44 18.38
N GLY A 44 18.83 14.13 18.25
CA GLY A 44 17.53 13.50 18.50
C GLY A 44 16.50 13.68 17.37
N PHE A 45 16.84 14.40 16.30
CA PHE A 45 15.98 14.72 15.15
C PHE A 45 16.78 14.60 13.83
N PRO A 46 16.13 14.26 12.70
CA PRO A 46 14.70 13.97 12.54
C PRO A 46 14.31 12.62 13.15
N LYS A 47 13.05 12.47 13.57
CA LYS A 47 12.58 11.24 14.21
C LYS A 47 12.23 10.17 13.19
N GLN A 48 11.63 10.57 12.07
CA GLN A 48 11.03 9.68 11.08
C GLN A 48 11.35 10.13 9.66
N PHE A 49 11.51 9.17 8.76
CA PHE A 49 11.75 9.40 7.35
C PHE A 49 10.82 8.53 6.50
N ARG A 50 10.22 9.12 5.46
CA ARG A 50 9.36 8.44 4.51
C ARG A 50 9.81 8.74 3.09
N ALA A 51 9.92 7.69 2.28
CA ALA A 51 10.32 7.78 0.88
C ALA A 51 9.51 6.81 0.01
N ALA A 52 9.47 7.08 -1.29
CA ALA A 52 9.06 6.10 -2.29
C ALA A 52 10.30 5.27 -2.68
N TYR A 53 10.33 3.99 -2.28
CA TYR A 53 11.48 3.13 -2.50
C TYR A 53 11.57 2.60 -3.94
N ALA A 54 12.79 2.38 -4.42
CA ALA A 54 13.05 1.82 -5.74
C ALA A 54 12.58 0.36 -5.85
N LYS A 55 11.77 0.06 -6.88
CA LYS A 55 11.09 -1.24 -7.04
C LYS A 55 12.00 -2.43 -7.39
N ASN A 56 13.17 -2.19 -7.97
CA ASN A 56 14.09 -3.23 -8.48
C ASN A 56 15.44 -3.29 -7.73
N SER A 57 15.61 -2.53 -6.64
CA SER A 57 16.89 -2.35 -5.95
C SER A 57 16.89 -3.05 -4.58
N ASN A 58 16.44 -4.30 -4.53
CA ASN A 58 16.04 -4.98 -3.29
C ASN A 58 17.09 -4.96 -2.17
N LEU A 59 18.35 -5.29 -2.47
CA LEU A 59 19.40 -5.32 -1.45
C LEU A 59 19.73 -3.93 -0.93
N LYS A 60 19.85 -2.92 -1.80
CA LYS A 60 20.15 -1.55 -1.37
C LYS A 60 18.99 -0.91 -0.61
N VAL A 61 17.76 -1.15 -1.08
CA VAL A 61 16.55 -0.68 -0.39
C VAL A 61 16.46 -1.35 0.98
N PHE A 62 16.78 -2.64 1.08
CA PHE A 62 16.87 -3.35 2.34
C PHE A 62 17.93 -2.75 3.27
N GLU A 63 19.15 -2.47 2.78
CA GLU A 63 20.22 -1.83 3.57
C GLU A 63 19.81 -0.45 4.09
N ILE A 64 19.19 0.38 3.25
CA ILE A 64 18.65 1.69 3.63
C ILE A 64 17.55 1.52 4.69
N ALA A 65 16.61 0.61 4.45
CA ALA A 65 15.51 0.34 5.36
C ALA A 65 15.99 -0.18 6.71
N LYS A 66 17.00 -1.06 6.72
CA LYS A 66 17.63 -1.58 7.92
C LYS A 66 18.30 -0.46 8.70
N LEU A 67 19.10 0.36 8.03
CA LEU A 67 19.75 1.53 8.64
C LEU A 67 18.74 2.48 9.30
N LEU A 68 17.62 2.76 8.62
CA LEU A 68 16.52 3.56 9.18
C LEU A 68 15.80 2.84 10.32
N ASN A 69 15.59 1.53 10.23
CA ASN A 69 14.89 0.76 11.27
C ASN A 69 15.70 0.65 12.55
N ASP A 70 17.00 0.35 12.43
CA ASP A 70 17.95 0.27 13.54
C ASP A 70 18.09 1.63 14.25
N ALA A 71 17.92 2.73 13.51
CA ALA A 71 17.86 4.09 14.06
C ALA A 71 16.45 4.52 14.54
N ASP A 72 15.44 3.65 14.53
CA ASP A 72 14.02 3.96 14.85
C ASP A 72 13.43 5.13 14.01
N MET A 73 13.80 5.20 12.74
CA MET A 73 13.35 6.22 11.78
C MET A 73 12.38 5.68 10.72
N ASN A 74 12.27 4.36 10.61
CA ASN A 74 11.54 3.71 9.53
C ASN A 74 10.01 3.88 9.67
N LYS A 75 9.36 4.20 8.55
CA LYS A 75 7.89 4.29 8.39
C LYS A 75 7.32 3.14 7.55
N GLY A 76 8.01 2.01 7.51
CA GLY A 76 7.63 0.85 6.71
C GLY A 76 8.14 0.94 5.27
N VAL A 77 8.50 -0.22 4.72
CA VAL A 77 9.02 -0.35 3.36
C VAL A 77 7.91 -0.83 2.44
N THR A 78 7.73 -0.13 1.34
CA THR A 78 6.79 -0.51 0.29
C THR A 78 7.40 -1.59 -0.61
N LEU A 79 6.68 -2.70 -0.79
CA LEU A 79 6.97 -3.73 -1.79
C LEU A 79 5.96 -3.59 -2.94
N SER A 80 6.28 -2.77 -3.93
CA SER A 80 5.37 -2.46 -5.04
C SER A 80 5.52 -3.45 -6.21
N PHE A 81 4.59 -4.40 -6.34
CA PHE A 81 4.58 -5.38 -7.44
C PHE A 81 3.72 -4.96 -8.62
N GLN A 82 2.70 -4.12 -8.42
CA GLN A 82 1.69 -3.77 -9.45
C GLN A 82 0.80 -4.97 -9.82
N SER A 83 1.36 -6.08 -10.33
CA SER A 83 0.68 -7.37 -10.51
C SER A 83 1.65 -8.51 -10.19
N LEU A 84 1.15 -9.72 -9.96
CA LEU A 84 1.96 -10.94 -9.82
C LEU A 84 1.84 -11.87 -11.03
N ASP A 85 1.13 -11.44 -12.07
CA ASP A 85 0.99 -12.18 -13.31
C ASP A 85 1.99 -11.67 -14.36
N ASP A 86 2.84 -12.57 -14.86
CA ASP A 86 3.93 -12.22 -15.79
C ASP A 86 3.38 -11.65 -17.11
N ARG A 87 2.28 -12.20 -17.63
CA ARG A 87 1.63 -11.70 -18.85
C ARG A 87 1.09 -10.28 -18.66
N THR A 88 0.47 -10.00 -17.52
CA THR A 88 0.00 -8.66 -17.15
C THR A 88 1.18 -7.70 -17.09
N LEU A 89 2.26 -8.08 -16.40
CA LEU A 89 3.47 -7.26 -16.29
C LEU A 89 4.09 -6.97 -17.67
N GLU A 90 4.24 -7.99 -18.52
CA GLU A 90 4.72 -7.83 -19.90
C GLU A 90 3.84 -6.87 -20.70
N THR A 91 2.51 -7.00 -20.56
CA THR A 91 1.52 -6.16 -21.24
C THR A 91 1.71 -4.69 -20.89
N ILE A 92 1.90 -4.38 -19.61
CA ILE A 92 2.13 -3.00 -19.14
C ILE A 92 3.61 -2.58 -19.19
N LYS A 93 4.46 -3.34 -19.90
CA LYS A 93 5.90 -3.10 -20.07
C LYS A 93 6.66 -2.98 -18.74
N ARG A 94 6.25 -3.78 -17.77
CA ARG A 94 6.88 -3.92 -16.46
C ARG A 94 7.51 -5.30 -16.32
N SER A 95 8.41 -5.40 -15.36
CA SER A 95 8.91 -6.66 -14.84
C SER A 95 9.07 -6.50 -13.33
N ASN A 96 8.81 -7.58 -12.61
CA ASN A 96 9.06 -7.66 -11.19
C ASN A 96 10.30 -8.51 -10.90
N ILE A 97 10.71 -8.49 -9.63
CA ILE A 97 11.54 -9.57 -9.11
C ILE A 97 10.72 -10.86 -9.17
N LYS A 98 11.33 -11.96 -9.65
CA LYS A 98 10.66 -13.26 -9.81
C LYS A 98 9.89 -13.64 -8.55
N VAL A 99 8.68 -14.16 -8.71
CA VAL A 99 7.75 -14.56 -7.63
C VAL A 99 8.39 -15.51 -6.61
N GLN A 100 9.29 -16.40 -7.05
CA GLN A 100 10.04 -17.30 -6.15
C GLN A 100 10.84 -16.53 -5.07
N ASN A 101 11.23 -15.29 -5.34
CA ASN A 101 11.96 -14.44 -4.41
C ASN A 101 11.03 -13.62 -3.50
N LEU A 102 9.70 -13.66 -3.69
CA LEU A 102 8.75 -12.89 -2.87
C LEU A 102 8.79 -13.34 -1.40
N GLN A 103 8.71 -14.64 -1.17
CA GLN A 103 8.76 -15.23 0.17
C GLN A 103 10.13 -14.99 0.83
N GLU A 104 11.22 -15.10 0.06
CA GLU A 104 12.57 -14.79 0.56
C GLU A 104 12.72 -13.33 0.95
N LEU A 105 12.18 -12.41 0.12
CA LEU A 105 12.20 -10.98 0.36
C LEU A 105 11.38 -10.60 1.60
N ILE A 106 10.14 -11.08 1.71
CA ILE A 106 9.30 -10.85 2.90
C ILE A 106 9.98 -11.45 4.13
N GLY A 107 10.50 -12.68 4.03
CA GLY A 107 11.23 -13.33 5.11
C GLY A 107 12.48 -12.57 5.55
N LEU A 108 13.20 -11.93 4.63
CA LEU A 108 14.35 -11.08 4.92
C LEU A 108 13.96 -9.88 5.78
N TYR A 109 12.93 -9.13 5.38
CA TYR A 109 12.44 -8.00 6.18
C TYR A 109 11.86 -8.44 7.53
N PHE A 110 11.16 -9.57 7.56
CA PHE A 110 10.59 -10.13 8.78
C PHE A 110 11.66 -10.49 9.81
N ARG A 111 12.75 -11.15 9.39
CA ARG A 111 13.88 -11.51 10.28
C ARG A 111 14.54 -10.29 10.94
N GLU A 112 14.59 -9.18 10.22
CA GLU A 112 15.12 -7.90 10.74
C GLU A 112 14.09 -7.06 11.49
N SER A 113 12.87 -7.56 11.71
CA SER A 113 11.77 -6.82 12.33
C SER A 113 11.46 -5.49 11.62
N ILE A 114 11.65 -5.45 10.30
CA ILE A 114 11.38 -4.28 9.47
C ILE A 114 9.94 -4.37 8.94
N PRO A 115 9.06 -3.40 9.27
CA PRO A 115 7.70 -3.38 8.71
C PRO A 115 7.72 -3.25 7.19
N THR A 116 6.90 -4.06 6.52
CA THR A 116 6.65 -3.95 5.08
C THR A 116 5.15 -3.88 4.80
N TYR A 117 4.81 -3.32 3.64
CA TYR A 117 3.49 -3.47 3.05
C TYR A 117 3.64 -3.66 1.55
N THR A 118 2.81 -4.53 1.01
CA THR A 118 2.76 -4.87 -0.40
C THR A 118 1.71 -4.03 -1.11
N GLU A 119 1.99 -3.68 -2.36
CA GLU A 119 1.05 -2.93 -3.19
C GLU A 119 0.88 -3.55 -4.57
N ILE A 120 -0.40 -3.68 -4.97
CA ILE A 120 -0.82 -4.12 -6.31
C ILE A 120 -1.87 -3.15 -6.86
N ILE A 121 -2.07 -3.17 -8.17
CA ILE A 121 -3.04 -2.37 -8.89
C ILE A 121 -4.01 -3.35 -9.54
N MET A 122 -5.30 -3.20 -9.29
CA MET A 122 -6.34 -4.02 -9.89
C MET A 122 -6.75 -3.48 -11.27
N ALA A 123 -7.27 -4.36 -12.13
CA ALA A 123 -7.78 -4.02 -13.46
C ALA A 123 -6.72 -3.44 -14.41
N LEU A 124 -5.48 -3.94 -14.30
CA LEU A 124 -4.45 -3.64 -15.28
C LEU A 124 -4.77 -4.35 -16.62
N PRO A 125 -4.41 -3.76 -17.78
CA PRO A 125 -4.45 -4.46 -19.06
C PRO A 125 -3.67 -5.78 -19.01
N GLY A 126 -4.27 -6.87 -19.50
CA GLY A 126 -3.72 -8.22 -19.40
C GLY A 126 -4.11 -8.99 -18.14
N GLU A 127 -4.74 -8.34 -17.16
CA GLU A 127 -5.16 -8.94 -15.91
C GLU A 127 -6.61 -9.46 -15.99
N THR A 128 -6.84 -10.67 -15.47
CA THR A 128 -8.17 -11.27 -15.28
C THR A 128 -8.51 -11.29 -13.80
N TYR A 129 -9.77 -11.61 -13.44
CA TYR A 129 -10.10 -11.89 -12.04
C TYR A 129 -9.21 -12.99 -11.45
N ASP A 130 -8.96 -14.07 -12.19
CA ASP A 130 -8.22 -15.23 -11.70
C ASP A 130 -6.75 -14.91 -11.43
N THR A 131 -6.09 -14.20 -12.35
CA THR A 131 -4.69 -13.80 -12.19
C THR A 131 -4.53 -12.84 -11.00
N PHE A 132 -5.45 -11.90 -10.83
CA PHE A 132 -5.48 -11.00 -9.69
C PHE A 132 -5.69 -11.73 -8.35
N ALA A 133 -6.71 -12.59 -8.26
CA ALA A 133 -7.04 -13.33 -7.04
C ALA A 133 -5.91 -14.31 -6.66
N ASN A 134 -5.29 -14.94 -7.66
CA ASN A 134 -4.11 -15.79 -7.48
C ASN A 134 -2.89 -14.98 -7.01
N GLY A 135 -2.69 -13.77 -7.53
CA GLY A 135 -1.64 -12.87 -7.07
C GLY A 135 -1.78 -12.51 -5.59
N ILE A 136 -3.00 -12.20 -5.14
CA ILE A 136 -3.29 -12.00 -3.71
C ILE A 136 -2.99 -13.26 -2.90
N GLN A 137 -3.41 -14.43 -3.37
CA GLN A 137 -3.11 -15.69 -2.68
C GLN A 137 -1.60 -15.89 -2.53
N GLN A 138 -0.80 -15.63 -3.57
CA GLN A 138 0.66 -15.72 -3.52
C GLN A 138 1.26 -14.76 -2.49
N ILE A 139 0.76 -13.52 -2.41
CA ILE A 139 1.19 -12.53 -1.41
C ILE A 139 0.92 -13.04 0.01
N LEU A 140 -0.28 -13.58 0.26
CA LEU A 140 -0.67 -14.09 1.56
C LEU A 140 0.11 -15.37 1.91
N ASP A 141 0.29 -16.30 0.98
CA ASP A 141 1.11 -17.51 1.16
C ASP A 141 2.58 -17.18 1.45
N ALA A 142 3.09 -16.07 0.90
CA ALA A 142 4.43 -15.58 1.17
C ALA A 142 4.59 -14.92 2.56
N GLY A 143 3.50 -14.83 3.34
CA GLY A 143 3.51 -14.35 4.74
C GLY A 143 3.20 -12.87 4.91
N GLN A 144 2.84 -12.15 3.85
CA GLN A 144 2.38 -10.76 3.97
C GLN A 144 0.90 -10.74 4.38
N HIS A 145 0.63 -10.79 5.68
CA HIS A 145 -0.73 -10.83 6.22
C HIS A 145 -1.27 -9.48 6.69
N ASP A 146 -0.39 -8.53 6.94
CA ASP A 146 -0.77 -7.23 7.49
C ASP A 146 -0.85 -6.19 6.37
N GLY A 147 0.25 -5.83 5.72
CA GLY A 147 0.23 -4.72 4.77
C GLY A 147 -0.08 -5.15 3.34
N LEU A 148 -1.32 -4.99 2.87
CA LEU A 148 -1.66 -5.09 1.45
C LEU A 148 -2.53 -3.90 1.04
N ASN A 149 -1.98 -3.01 0.20
CA ASN A 149 -2.76 -1.96 -0.45
C ASN A 149 -3.10 -2.38 -1.87
N ILE A 150 -4.37 -2.32 -2.23
CA ILE A 150 -4.85 -2.57 -3.59
C ILE A 150 -5.36 -1.26 -4.15
N TYR A 151 -4.77 -0.80 -5.25
CA TYR A 151 -5.16 0.43 -5.93
C TYR A 151 -6.02 0.15 -7.15
N VAL A 152 -6.99 1.02 -7.42
CA VAL A 152 -7.66 1.06 -8.72
C VAL A 152 -6.68 1.57 -9.78
N CYS A 153 -6.77 1.03 -10.99
CA CYS A 153 -6.00 1.51 -12.13
C CYS A 153 -6.56 2.85 -12.61
N ILE A 154 -5.77 3.92 -12.45
CA ILE A 154 -6.15 5.29 -12.83
C ILE A 154 -5.50 5.63 -14.17
N VAL A 155 -6.29 6.15 -15.11
CA VAL A 155 -5.82 6.69 -16.39
C VAL A 155 -5.30 8.11 -16.16
N ILE A 156 -3.97 8.23 -16.11
CA ILE A 156 -3.29 9.51 -15.85
C ILE A 156 -2.94 10.18 -17.20
N PRO A 157 -3.25 11.47 -17.40
CA PRO A 157 -2.82 12.20 -18.59
C PRO A 157 -1.31 12.12 -18.81
N ASN A 158 -0.89 11.96 -20.07
CA ASN A 158 0.51 11.79 -20.49
C ASN A 158 1.18 10.46 -20.06
N ALA A 159 0.43 9.51 -19.47
CA ALA A 159 0.88 8.13 -19.36
C ALA A 159 0.47 7.33 -20.60
N GLU A 160 1.18 6.23 -20.89
CA GLU A 160 0.85 5.31 -21.99
C GLU A 160 -0.59 4.77 -21.88
N LEU A 161 -1.10 4.57 -20.66
CA LEU A 161 -2.46 4.13 -20.41
C LEU A 161 -3.54 5.11 -20.94
N ALA A 162 -3.18 6.39 -21.14
CA ALA A 162 -4.06 7.42 -21.70
C ALA A 162 -3.87 7.59 -23.22
N ASP A 163 -2.98 6.85 -23.86
CA ASP A 163 -2.78 6.89 -25.30
C ASP A 163 -3.99 6.24 -26.01
N PRO A 164 -4.64 6.92 -26.97
CA PRO A 164 -5.81 6.37 -27.66
C PRO A 164 -5.56 5.04 -28.38
N ALA A 165 -4.35 4.82 -28.92
CA ALA A 165 -3.99 3.56 -29.54
C ALA A 165 -3.83 2.45 -28.50
N TYR A 166 -3.26 2.76 -27.33
CA TYR A 166 -3.16 1.81 -26.22
C TYR A 166 -4.54 1.44 -25.65
N ILE A 167 -5.42 2.43 -25.48
CA ILE A 167 -6.83 2.23 -25.07
C ILE A 167 -7.54 1.29 -26.05
N ALA A 168 -7.43 1.55 -27.35
CA ALA A 168 -8.06 0.72 -28.38
C ALA A 168 -7.46 -0.70 -28.43
N GLN A 169 -6.14 -0.82 -28.31
CA GLN A 169 -5.43 -2.10 -28.31
C GLN A 169 -5.89 -3.02 -27.19
N HIS A 170 -6.11 -2.46 -26.00
CA HIS A 170 -6.46 -3.23 -24.79
C HIS A 170 -7.95 -3.19 -24.44
N GLY A 171 -8.79 -2.56 -25.28
CA GLY A 171 -10.23 -2.44 -25.05
C GLY A 171 -10.56 -1.75 -23.72
N ILE A 172 -9.77 -0.73 -23.35
CA ILE A 172 -9.91 -0.08 -22.05
C ILE A 172 -11.18 0.76 -22.04
N ARG A 173 -12.10 0.43 -21.13
CA ARG A 173 -13.19 1.32 -20.73
C ARG A 173 -12.86 1.90 -19.36
N SER A 174 -12.96 3.22 -19.28
CA SER A 174 -12.78 3.94 -18.03
C SER A 174 -14.02 4.76 -17.67
N VAL A 175 -14.19 5.00 -16.38
CA VAL A 175 -15.26 5.83 -15.83
C VAL A 175 -14.67 6.97 -15.02
N LYS A 176 -15.27 8.15 -15.18
CA LYS A 176 -14.85 9.35 -14.47
C LYS A 176 -15.36 9.31 -13.04
N THR A 177 -14.49 9.49 -12.07
CA THR A 177 -14.83 9.48 -10.65
C THR A 177 -14.15 10.64 -9.90
N PRO A 178 -14.79 11.22 -8.87
CA PRO A 178 -14.14 12.21 -8.02
C PRO A 178 -12.85 11.68 -7.40
N VAL A 179 -11.83 12.54 -7.30
CA VAL A 179 -10.56 12.17 -6.68
C VAL A 179 -10.78 11.81 -5.21
N LEU A 180 -10.26 10.66 -4.82
CA LEU A 180 -10.17 10.26 -3.42
C LEU A 180 -9.08 11.06 -2.70
N LEU A 181 -9.47 12.13 -2.02
CA LEU A 181 -8.56 12.97 -1.24
C LEU A 181 -8.21 12.32 0.11
N GLN A 182 -7.29 11.35 0.08
CA GLN A 182 -6.77 10.71 1.30
C GLN A 182 -6.02 11.71 2.19
N HIS A 183 -6.30 11.69 3.50
CA HIS A 183 -5.69 12.56 4.51
C HIS A 183 -6.00 14.06 4.37
N SER A 184 -6.90 14.44 3.46
CA SER A 184 -7.50 15.76 3.44
C SER A 184 -8.75 15.74 4.31
N SER A 185 -9.01 16.82 5.04
CA SER A 185 -10.39 17.09 5.42
C SER A 185 -11.17 17.31 4.11
N PRO A 186 -12.42 16.84 3.98
CA PRO A 186 -13.30 17.30 2.93
C PRO A 186 -13.44 18.82 3.12
N ALA A 187 -12.54 19.55 2.48
CA ALA A 187 -12.57 20.98 2.53
C ALA A 187 -13.80 21.42 1.74
N LYS A 188 -14.31 22.60 2.07
CA LYS A 188 -15.25 23.36 1.26
C LYS A 188 -14.60 23.82 -0.05
N ASP A 189 -13.86 22.94 -0.73
CA ASP A 189 -13.29 23.24 -2.03
C ASP A 189 -14.44 23.29 -3.02
N PRO A 190 -14.69 24.44 -3.69
CA PRO A 190 -15.73 24.51 -4.70
C PRO A 190 -15.42 23.65 -5.93
N LEU A 191 -14.17 23.18 -6.08
CA LEU A 191 -13.73 22.40 -7.23
C LEU A 191 -13.59 20.92 -6.85
N VAL A 192 -14.43 20.11 -7.48
CA VAL A 192 -14.28 18.66 -7.43
C VAL A 192 -13.28 18.25 -8.51
N GLU A 193 -12.14 17.71 -8.11
CA GLU A 193 -11.20 17.08 -9.03
C GLU A 193 -11.69 15.68 -9.41
N TYR A 194 -11.35 15.23 -10.62
CA TYR A 194 -11.74 13.92 -11.12
C TYR A 194 -10.53 13.19 -11.73
N TYR A 195 -10.57 11.86 -11.68
CA TYR A 195 -9.74 10.99 -12.50
C TYR A 195 -10.59 9.92 -13.17
N ASP A 196 -10.06 9.29 -14.22
CA ASP A 196 -10.70 8.15 -14.86
C ASP A 196 -10.11 6.85 -14.29
N ILE A 197 -10.96 5.90 -13.90
CA ILE A 197 -10.53 4.56 -13.48
C ILE A 197 -10.87 3.53 -14.55
N VAL A 198 -10.00 2.56 -14.74
CA VAL A 198 -10.27 1.41 -15.62
C VAL A 198 -11.26 0.47 -14.93
N VAL A 199 -12.34 0.16 -15.63
CA VAL A 199 -13.41 -0.75 -15.16
C VAL A 199 -13.61 -1.94 -16.10
N GLU A 200 -12.97 -1.92 -17.27
CA GLU A 200 -13.04 -2.99 -18.26
C GLU A 200 -11.80 -2.97 -19.15
N THR A 201 -11.35 -4.15 -19.56
CA THR A 201 -10.34 -4.36 -20.60
C THR A 201 -10.73 -5.59 -21.42
N ASN A 202 -10.02 -5.86 -22.51
CA ASN A 202 -10.19 -7.10 -23.29
C ASN A 202 -10.08 -8.39 -22.45
N ASP A 203 -9.30 -8.37 -21.37
CA ASP A 203 -9.08 -9.51 -20.47
C ASP A 203 -9.95 -9.45 -19.19
N LEU A 204 -10.63 -8.33 -18.94
CA LEU A 204 -11.46 -8.11 -17.75
C LEU A 204 -12.82 -7.48 -18.11
N PRO A 205 -13.89 -8.28 -18.25
CA PRO A 205 -15.24 -7.78 -18.41
C PRO A 205 -15.71 -6.96 -17.19
N GLU A 206 -16.62 -6.01 -17.41
CA GLU A 206 -17.18 -5.15 -16.33
C GLU A 206 -17.73 -5.95 -15.13
N GLN A 207 -18.43 -7.06 -15.39
CA GLN A 207 -18.95 -7.94 -14.33
C GLN A 207 -17.83 -8.51 -13.44
N ASP A 208 -16.68 -8.81 -14.02
CA ASP A 208 -15.52 -9.35 -13.32
C ASP A 208 -14.75 -8.25 -12.59
N PHE A 209 -14.80 -6.99 -13.07
CA PHE A 209 -14.29 -5.85 -12.31
C PHE A 209 -15.00 -5.70 -10.96
N LYS A 210 -16.34 -5.79 -10.94
CA LYS A 210 -17.11 -5.76 -9.68
C LYS A 210 -16.70 -6.89 -8.74
N ARG A 211 -16.58 -8.10 -9.27
CA ARG A 211 -16.12 -9.28 -8.51
C ARG A 211 -14.70 -9.07 -7.96
N MET A 212 -13.79 -8.53 -8.78
CA MET A 212 -12.42 -8.21 -8.41
C MET A 212 -12.36 -7.17 -7.29
N PHE A 213 -13.22 -6.14 -7.36
CA PHE A 213 -13.32 -5.10 -6.33
C PHE A 213 -13.83 -5.67 -5.00
N LEU A 214 -14.91 -6.45 -5.02
CA LEU A 214 -15.46 -7.08 -3.82
C LEU A 214 -14.44 -8.04 -3.17
N TYR A 215 -13.68 -8.77 -3.99
CA TYR A 215 -12.59 -9.61 -3.51
C TYR A 215 -11.44 -8.80 -2.90
N SER A 216 -11.02 -7.71 -3.53
CA SER A 216 -10.05 -6.76 -2.97
C SER A 216 -10.52 -6.21 -1.61
N TRP A 217 -11.80 -5.81 -1.53
CA TRP A 217 -12.40 -5.31 -0.30
C TRP A 217 -12.38 -6.36 0.82
N VAL A 218 -12.86 -7.58 0.56
CA VAL A 218 -12.96 -8.59 1.62
C VAL A 218 -11.58 -8.97 2.14
N VAL A 219 -10.57 -9.07 1.27
CA VAL A 219 -9.20 -9.39 1.70
C VAL A 219 -8.62 -8.26 2.54
N GLN A 220 -8.74 -7.01 2.09
CA GLN A 220 -8.20 -5.88 2.85
C GLN A 220 -8.94 -5.70 4.19
N ALA A 221 -10.27 -5.67 4.19
CA ALA A 221 -11.06 -5.43 5.39
C ALA A 221 -11.08 -6.61 6.37
N TYR A 222 -11.03 -7.86 5.89
CA TYR A 222 -11.20 -9.04 6.75
C TYR A 222 -9.89 -9.77 7.03
N HIS A 223 -8.92 -9.77 6.10
CA HIS A 223 -7.60 -10.35 6.34
C HIS A 223 -6.66 -9.32 6.96
N CYS A 224 -6.42 -8.21 6.26
CA CYS A 224 -5.35 -7.27 6.59
C CYS A 224 -5.63 -6.49 7.88
N LEU A 225 -6.90 -6.23 8.19
CA LEU A 225 -7.33 -5.63 9.47
C LEU A 225 -7.57 -6.63 10.60
N GLY A 226 -7.36 -7.92 10.37
CA GLY A 226 -7.36 -8.92 11.45
C GLY A 226 -8.71 -9.54 11.79
N LEU A 227 -9.83 -9.15 11.15
CA LEU A 227 -11.16 -9.67 11.52
C LEU A 227 -11.27 -11.21 11.38
N THR A 228 -10.66 -11.76 10.35
CA THR A 228 -10.67 -13.20 10.03
C THR A 228 -9.27 -13.77 9.81
N GLN A 229 -8.22 -12.94 9.94
CA GLN A 229 -6.83 -13.28 9.59
C GLN A 229 -6.38 -14.62 10.19
N TYR A 230 -6.51 -14.79 11.51
CA TYR A 230 -6.10 -16.03 12.17
C TYR A 230 -6.96 -17.24 11.77
N ILE A 231 -8.24 -17.04 11.47
CA ILE A 231 -9.14 -18.10 10.99
C ILE A 231 -8.71 -18.54 9.60
N ALA A 232 -8.43 -17.59 8.71
CA ALA A 232 -7.96 -17.85 7.34
C ALA A 232 -6.60 -18.55 7.34
N ILE A 233 -5.65 -18.08 8.17
CA ILE A 233 -4.33 -18.72 8.34
C ILE A 233 -4.48 -20.13 8.91
N TYR A 234 -5.30 -20.31 9.95
CA TYR A 234 -5.55 -21.63 10.52
C TYR A 234 -6.18 -22.58 9.49
N ALA A 235 -7.16 -22.11 8.73
CA ALA A 235 -7.79 -22.89 7.66
C ALA A 235 -6.79 -23.30 6.56
N ARG A 236 -5.87 -22.39 6.20
CA ARG A 236 -4.78 -22.65 5.26
C ARG A 236 -3.83 -23.72 5.78
N LEU A 237 -3.36 -23.58 7.02
CA LEU A 237 -2.34 -24.46 7.60
C LEU A 237 -2.87 -25.83 8.01
N GLN A 238 -4.09 -25.92 8.55
CA GLN A 238 -4.64 -27.17 9.07
C GLN A 238 -5.47 -27.95 8.06
N PHE A 239 -6.18 -27.24 7.16
CA PHE A 239 -7.11 -27.87 6.22
C PHE A 239 -6.71 -27.69 4.76
N GLY A 240 -5.61 -26.99 4.48
CA GLY A 240 -5.13 -26.74 3.12
C GLY A 240 -6.02 -25.79 2.30
N ILE A 241 -7.04 -25.16 2.92
CA ILE A 241 -7.96 -24.23 2.23
C ILE A 241 -7.17 -23.01 1.80
N SER A 242 -7.13 -22.72 0.50
CA SER A 242 -6.41 -21.55 0.01
C SER A 242 -7.08 -20.26 0.47
N PHE A 243 -6.30 -19.18 0.63
CA PHE A 243 -6.86 -17.87 1.00
C PHE A 243 -7.90 -17.40 -0.02
N ARG A 244 -7.68 -17.68 -1.31
CA ARG A 244 -8.64 -17.40 -2.36
C ARG A 244 -9.97 -18.09 -2.11
N THR A 245 -9.97 -19.41 -1.95
CA THR A 245 -11.19 -20.18 -1.69
C THR A 245 -11.86 -19.72 -0.39
N PHE A 246 -11.09 -19.39 0.64
CA PHE A 246 -11.64 -18.87 1.90
C PHE A 246 -12.43 -17.58 1.67
N TYR A 247 -11.83 -16.58 1.01
CA TYR A 247 -12.45 -15.27 0.82
C TYR A 247 -13.54 -15.27 -0.26
N GLU A 248 -13.42 -16.08 -1.31
CA GLU A 248 -14.52 -16.32 -2.25
C GLU A 248 -15.75 -16.89 -1.51
N ARG A 249 -15.56 -17.85 -0.60
CA ARG A 249 -16.67 -18.41 0.20
C ARG A 249 -17.26 -17.41 1.19
N VAL A 250 -16.46 -16.49 1.73
CA VAL A 250 -16.97 -15.40 2.58
C VAL A 250 -17.90 -14.48 1.77
N LEU A 251 -17.51 -14.15 0.54
CA LEU A 251 -18.36 -13.35 -0.35
C LEU A 251 -19.64 -14.10 -0.74
N ASP A 252 -19.54 -15.37 -1.15
CA ASP A 252 -20.70 -16.22 -1.47
C ASP A 252 -21.68 -16.29 -0.30
N PHE A 253 -21.16 -16.41 0.92
CA PHE A 253 -21.98 -16.43 2.13
C PHE A 253 -22.68 -15.07 2.35
N ALA A 254 -21.95 -13.97 2.22
CA ALA A 254 -22.50 -12.63 2.40
C ALA A 254 -23.64 -12.35 1.39
N GLU A 255 -23.42 -12.68 0.12
CA GLU A 255 -24.41 -12.51 -0.95
C GLU A 255 -25.69 -13.32 -0.70
N ARG A 256 -25.55 -14.59 -0.30
CA ARG A 256 -26.71 -15.48 -0.02
C ARG A 256 -27.45 -15.14 1.28
N ASN A 257 -26.86 -14.36 2.16
CA ASN A 257 -27.40 -14.06 3.49
C ASN A 257 -27.53 -12.53 3.70
N PRO A 258 -28.37 -11.82 2.92
CA PRO A 258 -28.44 -10.36 2.91
C PRO A 258 -28.88 -9.76 4.26
N GLN A 259 -29.56 -10.54 5.11
CA GLN A 259 -29.99 -10.09 6.45
C GLN A 259 -28.87 -10.18 7.51
N SER A 260 -27.79 -10.91 7.21
CA SER A 260 -26.63 -10.99 8.11
C SER A 260 -25.88 -9.66 8.18
N LEU A 261 -24.98 -9.50 9.16
CA LEU A 261 -24.09 -8.34 9.19
C LEU A 261 -23.22 -8.28 7.93
N LEU A 262 -22.62 -9.41 7.54
CA LEU A 262 -21.78 -9.52 6.35
C LEU A 262 -22.55 -9.21 5.07
N GLY A 263 -23.77 -9.73 4.94
CA GLY A 263 -24.62 -9.49 3.77
C GLY A 263 -25.03 -8.03 3.63
N ARG A 264 -25.34 -7.34 4.74
CA ARG A 264 -25.64 -5.90 4.72
C ARG A 264 -24.44 -5.07 4.28
N GLU A 265 -23.25 -5.34 4.81
CA GLU A 265 -22.03 -4.65 4.39
C GLU A 265 -21.69 -4.97 2.92
N PHE A 266 -21.82 -6.22 2.50
CA PHE A 266 -21.65 -6.62 1.10
C PHE A 266 -22.60 -5.86 0.16
N GLN A 267 -23.87 -5.69 0.53
CA GLN A 267 -24.84 -4.94 -0.27
C GLN A 267 -24.47 -3.46 -0.39
N VAL A 268 -23.99 -2.84 0.70
CA VAL A 268 -23.52 -1.46 0.69
C VAL A 268 -22.34 -1.32 -0.27
N VAL A 269 -21.32 -2.17 -0.14
CA VAL A 269 -20.12 -2.12 -1.00
C VAL A 269 -20.47 -2.44 -2.46
N SER A 270 -21.26 -3.48 -2.70
CA SER A 270 -21.74 -3.82 -4.05
C SER A 270 -22.44 -2.65 -4.71
N LYS A 271 -23.36 -1.99 -4.00
CA LYS A 271 -24.08 -0.83 -4.52
C LYS A 271 -23.15 0.33 -4.85
N ILE A 272 -22.17 0.60 -3.99
CA ILE A 272 -21.16 1.64 -4.26
C ILE A 272 -20.40 1.33 -5.55
N VAL A 273 -20.04 0.06 -5.78
CA VAL A 273 -19.34 -0.38 -7.01
C VAL A 273 -20.24 -0.30 -8.25
N ASP A 274 -21.53 -0.62 -8.12
CA ASP A 274 -22.50 -0.49 -9.23
C ASP A 274 -22.66 0.99 -9.62
N ASP A 275 -22.97 1.86 -8.65
CA ASP A 275 -23.14 3.29 -8.86
C ASP A 275 -21.86 3.92 -9.48
N ALA A 276 -20.70 3.40 -9.07
CA ALA A 276 -19.38 3.74 -9.56
C ALA A 276 -19.14 3.43 -11.04
N ILE A 277 -19.51 2.22 -11.49
CA ILE A 277 -19.32 1.74 -12.86
C ILE A 277 -20.24 2.50 -13.83
N GLU A 278 -21.41 2.92 -13.38
CA GLU A 278 -22.36 3.71 -14.18
C GLU A 278 -21.91 5.18 -14.36
N GLY A 279 -20.73 5.56 -13.84
CA GLY A 279 -20.27 6.95 -13.83
C GLY A 279 -21.07 7.84 -12.87
N GLY A 280 -21.84 7.22 -11.97
CA GLY A 280 -22.57 7.90 -10.93
C GLY A 280 -21.63 8.57 -9.94
N ILE A 281 -22.07 9.73 -9.45
CA ILE A 281 -21.51 10.44 -8.28
C ILE A 281 -21.86 9.64 -6.99
N GLY A 282 -21.83 8.31 -7.06
CA GLY A 282 -22.11 7.42 -5.94
C GLY A 282 -20.88 7.41 -5.05
N ASP A 283 -20.83 8.33 -4.09
CA ASP A 283 -20.06 8.30 -2.83
C ASP A 283 -18.74 7.48 -2.84
N TRP A 284 -17.93 7.62 -3.89
CA TRP A 284 -16.54 7.23 -3.89
C TRP A 284 -15.84 8.00 -2.77
N SER A 285 -16.13 9.30 -2.72
CA SER A 285 -15.67 10.25 -1.73
C SER A 285 -16.74 10.43 -0.65
N PHE A 286 -16.64 9.63 0.42
CA PHE A 286 -16.83 10.02 1.84
C PHE A 286 -17.41 8.90 2.72
N LEU A 287 -18.43 8.14 2.31
CA LEU A 287 -19.02 7.07 3.16
C LEU A 287 -18.63 5.65 2.76
N GLY A 288 -18.36 5.41 1.48
CA GLY A 288 -17.95 4.09 0.99
C GLY A 288 -16.48 3.82 1.27
N LEU A 289 -15.58 4.51 0.58
CA LEU A 289 -14.15 4.22 0.66
C LEU A 289 -13.46 4.76 1.92
N GLU A 290 -14.01 5.73 2.65
CA GLU A 290 -13.45 6.10 3.96
C GLU A 290 -13.85 5.09 5.06
N ARG A 291 -15.02 4.42 4.94
CA ARG A 291 -15.34 3.25 5.78
C ARG A 291 -14.54 2.02 5.39
N LEU A 292 -14.28 1.82 4.10
CA LEU A 292 -13.53 0.68 3.60
C LEU A 292 -12.03 0.87 3.80
N TYR A 293 -11.45 2.01 3.44
CA TYR A 293 -10.01 2.34 3.48
C TYR A 293 -9.55 3.30 4.58
N GLY A 294 -10.42 4.12 5.17
CA GLY A 294 -10.07 4.99 6.30
C GLY A 294 -9.56 4.21 7.53
N PRO A 295 -10.19 3.08 7.90
CA PRO A 295 -9.61 2.12 8.83
C PRO A 295 -8.57 1.18 8.19
N LEU A 296 -8.31 1.17 6.88
CA LEU A 296 -7.20 0.40 6.26
C LEU A 296 -5.84 1.11 6.30
N ARG A 297 -5.75 2.38 6.74
CA ARG A 297 -4.44 3.06 6.83
C ARG A 297 -4.14 3.74 8.16
N LYS A 298 -5.16 4.14 8.93
CA LYS A 298 -4.93 4.64 10.31
C LYS A 298 -4.41 3.55 11.26
N PRO A 299 -4.92 2.30 11.25
CA PRO A 299 -4.48 1.23 12.15
C PRO A 299 -3.19 0.54 11.73
N HIS A 300 -2.85 0.49 10.43
CA HIS A 300 -1.62 -0.18 9.99
C HIS A 300 -0.37 0.39 10.65
N PHE A 301 -0.38 1.66 11.06
CA PHE A 301 0.73 2.26 11.79
C PHE A 301 0.53 2.31 13.31
N SER A 302 -0.71 2.46 13.80
CA SER A 302 -0.97 2.47 15.25
C SER A 302 -0.91 1.07 15.89
N ILE A 303 -1.39 0.02 15.21
CA ILE A 303 -1.27 -1.39 15.64
C ILE A 303 0.22 -1.80 15.72
N TRP A 304 1.04 -1.32 14.79
CA TRP A 304 2.49 -1.56 14.79
C TRP A 304 3.19 -0.88 15.98
N SER A 305 2.78 0.34 16.36
CA SER A 305 3.28 0.99 17.58
C SER A 305 2.85 0.28 18.86
N ALA A 306 1.62 -0.24 18.91
CA ALA A 306 1.05 -0.94 20.06
C ALA A 306 1.66 -2.34 20.32
N ARG A 307 2.20 -3.00 19.28
CA ARG A 307 2.90 -4.30 19.43
C ARG A 307 4.38 -4.16 19.85
N ARG A 308 5.02 -2.99 19.67
CA ARG A 308 6.39 -2.75 20.18
C ARG A 308 6.41 -2.46 21.69
N THR A 309 5.36 -1.86 22.24
CA THR A 309 5.32 -1.47 23.67
C THR A 309 5.23 -2.66 24.64
N SER A 310 5.02 -3.89 24.17
CA SER A 310 4.95 -5.08 25.02
C SER A 310 6.30 -5.80 25.21
N PHE A 311 7.38 -5.39 24.52
CA PHE A 311 8.70 -6.05 24.62
C PHE A 311 9.87 -5.08 24.50
N THR A 312 10.09 -4.21 25.49
CA THR A 312 11.41 -3.61 25.73
C THR A 312 11.62 -3.33 27.23
N PRO A 313 12.72 -3.80 27.85
CA PRO A 313 13.13 -3.36 29.18
C PRO A 313 13.62 -1.91 29.12
N SER A 314 13.20 -1.10 30.08
CA SER A 314 13.58 0.30 30.22
C SER A 314 15.08 0.47 30.49
N SER A 315 15.73 1.42 29.81
CA SER A 315 17.03 1.97 30.22
C SER A 315 17.06 3.47 29.92
N PRO A 316 17.51 4.33 30.85
CA PRO A 316 17.48 5.78 30.67
C PRO A 316 18.74 6.25 29.94
N VAL A 317 18.58 6.96 28.82
CA VAL A 317 19.67 7.69 28.16
C VAL A 317 19.57 9.17 28.53
N SER A 318 20.60 9.68 29.19
CA SER A 318 20.76 11.09 29.56
C SER A 318 21.03 11.96 28.32
N PHE A 319 20.16 12.94 28.07
CA PHE A 319 20.32 13.92 27.00
C PHE A 319 21.34 15.00 27.35
N VAL A 320 22.37 15.16 26.52
CA VAL A 320 23.26 16.34 26.53
C VAL A 320 22.73 17.36 25.52
N PRO A 321 22.50 18.64 25.87
CA PRO A 321 22.03 19.65 24.92
C PRO A 321 23.12 20.03 23.90
N CYS A 322 22.75 20.11 22.63
CA CYS A 322 23.60 20.63 21.56
C CYS A 322 23.78 22.17 21.70
N PRO A 323 25.01 22.72 21.53
CA PRO A 323 25.24 24.16 21.68
C PRO A 323 24.50 24.98 20.62
N ARG A 324 23.68 25.96 21.05
CA ARG A 324 23.11 26.97 20.16
C ARG A 324 24.17 28.01 19.83
N THR A 325 24.71 28.00 18.62
CA THR A 325 25.41 29.17 18.08
C THR A 325 24.37 30.19 17.64
N LEU A 326 24.27 31.30 18.36
CA LEU A 326 23.54 32.50 17.95
C LEU A 326 24.22 33.10 16.71
N ALA A 327 23.45 33.41 15.67
CA ALA A 327 23.93 34.15 14.50
C ALA A 327 24.21 35.61 14.90
N PRO A 328 25.27 36.25 14.37
CA PRO A 328 25.53 37.67 14.63
C PRO A 328 24.55 38.54 13.83
N THR A 329 24.08 39.60 14.49
CA THR A 329 23.22 40.69 13.97
C THR A 329 23.88 41.51 12.88
#